data_AF-M0EUB6-F1
#
_entry.id   AF-M0EUB6-F1
#
_cell.length_a   1.000
_cell.length_b   1.000
_cell.length_c   1.000
_cell.angle_alpha   90.00
_cell.angle_beta   90.00
_cell.angle_gamma   90.00
#
_symmetry.space_group_name_H-M   'P 1'
#
loop_
_entity.id
_entity.type
_entity.pdbx_description
1 polymer ?
#
loop_
_entity_poly.entity_id
_entity_poly.type
_entity_poly.pdbx_seq_one_letter_code
_entity_poly.pdbx_strand_id
1 'polypeptide(L)'
;MTLTRYRYTVSTVADSTATYAQQLREKHLITLSGLSEDERMVVNEAVDDVYYAEDTDDEAFRSVMDHFPAESAIDADSYDGTWLVRYDGEIYVADFSYGGFDLNDRPVTEE
;
A
#
# COMPACT_ATOMS: atom_id res chain seq x y z
N MET A 1 12.77 6.23 41.00
CA MET A 1 12.61 6.36 39.54
C MET A 1 13.49 5.33 38.87
N THR A 2 12.91 4.41 38.13
CA THR A 2 13.61 3.41 37.33
C THR A 2 13.63 3.88 35.88
N LEU A 3 14.83 4.00 35.28
CA LEU A 3 14.99 4.41 33.89
C LEU A 3 14.82 3.19 32.98
N THR A 4 13.76 3.14 32.18
CA THR A 4 13.59 2.08 31.17
C THR A 4 14.59 2.33 30.04
N ARG A 5 15.54 1.40 29.86
CA ARG A 5 16.54 1.47 28.79
C ARG A 5 16.08 0.60 27.63
N TYR A 6 15.67 1.24 26.53
CA TYR A 6 15.39 0.56 25.28
C TYR A 6 16.70 0.27 24.54
N ARG A 7 16.87 -0.96 24.05
CA ARG A 7 18.01 -1.37 23.22
C ARG A 7 17.49 -1.70 21.83
N TYR A 8 17.83 -0.85 20.87
CA TYR A 8 17.53 -1.08 19.46
C TYR A 8 18.60 -1.98 18.86
N THR A 9 18.19 -3.10 18.29
CA THR A 9 19.07 -4.02 17.56
C THR A 9 18.73 -3.88 16.10
N VAL A 10 19.65 -3.31 15.32
CA VAL A 10 19.46 -3.17 13.88
C VAL A 10 20.04 -4.41 13.23
N SER A 11 19.18 -5.20 12.60
CA SER A 11 19.59 -6.34 11.78
C SER A 11 19.64 -5.90 10.32
N THR A 12 20.78 -6.08 9.67
CA THR A 12 20.91 -5.80 8.24
C THR A 12 20.04 -6.76 7.45
N VAL A 13 19.00 -6.23 6.80
CA VAL A 13 18.01 -7.03 6.04
C VAL A 13 18.54 -7.36 4.64
N ALA A 14 19.47 -6.56 4.11
CA ALA A 14 20.16 -6.83 2.85
C ALA A 14 21.50 -6.08 2.77
N ASP A 15 22.47 -6.65 2.06
CA ASP A 15 23.81 -6.09 1.87
C ASP A 15 23.86 -4.85 0.96
N SER A 16 22.77 -4.53 0.25
CA SER A 16 22.68 -3.32 -0.58
C SER A 16 21.23 -2.88 -0.83
N THR A 17 21.04 -1.60 -1.14
CA THR A 17 19.73 -1.03 -1.53
C THR A 17 19.13 -1.74 -2.74
N ALA A 18 19.95 -2.15 -3.71
CA ALA A 18 19.48 -2.86 -4.90
C ALA A 18 18.99 -4.28 -4.57
N THR A 19 19.68 -4.98 -3.67
CA THR A 19 19.28 -6.32 -3.20
C THR A 19 18.01 -6.24 -2.35
N TYR A 20 17.88 -5.20 -1.52
CA TYR A 20 16.66 -4.95 -0.74
C TYR A 20 15.47 -4.64 -1.64
N ALA A 21 15.65 -3.76 -2.64
CA ALA A 21 14.61 -3.43 -3.61
C ALA A 21 14.19 -4.66 -4.45
N GLN A 22 15.11 -5.58 -4.74
CA GLN A 22 14.78 -6.83 -5.45
C GLN A 22 13.94 -7.76 -4.58
N GLN A 23 14.32 -7.97 -3.32
CA GLN A 23 13.54 -8.79 -2.39
C GLN A 23 12.15 -8.20 -2.13
N LEU A 24 12.05 -6.88 -2.00
CA LEU A 24 10.77 -6.16 -1.91
C LEU A 24 9.90 -6.42 -3.14
N ARG A 25 10.48 -6.34 -4.34
CA ARG A 25 9.76 -6.64 -5.59
C ARG A 25 9.32 -8.10 -5.67
N GLU A 26 10.14 -9.05 -5.25
CA GLU A 26 9.78 -10.46 -5.32
C GLU A 26 8.65 -10.83 -4.34
N LYS A 27 8.58 -10.13 -3.21
CA LYS A 27 7.65 -10.48 -2.12
C LYS A 27 6.37 -9.62 -2.09
N HIS A 28 6.47 -8.34 -2.45
CA HIS A 28 5.40 -7.34 -2.26
C HIS A 28 4.90 -6.71 -3.57
N LEU A 29 5.47 -7.05 -4.74
CA LEU A 29 5.01 -6.47 -6.00
C LEU A 29 3.66 -7.04 -6.41
N ILE A 30 2.61 -6.23 -6.30
CA ILE A 30 1.31 -6.51 -6.89
C ILE A 30 1.26 -5.97 -8.32
N THR A 31 0.52 -6.63 -9.20
CA THR A 31 0.29 -6.14 -10.57
C THR A 31 -1.17 -5.71 -10.70
N LEU A 32 -1.40 -4.41 -10.87
CA LEU A 32 -2.72 -3.89 -11.22
C LEU A 32 -2.98 -4.18 -12.70
N SER A 33 -3.94 -5.07 -12.94
CA SER A 33 -4.36 -5.47 -14.27
C SER A 33 -5.83 -5.84 -14.25
N GLY A 34 -6.52 -5.69 -15.39
CA GLY A 34 -7.96 -5.95 -15.45
C GLY A 34 -8.83 -4.86 -14.83
N LEU A 35 -8.26 -3.69 -14.50
CA LEU A 35 -9.01 -2.52 -14.03
C LEU A 35 -10.05 -2.07 -15.07
N SER A 36 -11.22 -1.72 -14.59
CA SER A 36 -12.31 -1.03 -15.28
C SER A 36 -11.90 0.39 -15.69
N GLU A 37 -12.69 1.05 -16.53
CA GLU A 37 -12.38 2.41 -16.98
C GLU A 37 -12.35 3.41 -15.81
N ASP A 38 -13.30 3.31 -14.88
CA ASP A 38 -13.34 4.17 -13.69
C ASP A 38 -12.16 3.90 -12.74
N GLU A 39 -11.81 2.63 -12.50
CA GLU A 39 -10.64 2.26 -11.69
C GLU A 39 -9.33 2.77 -12.30
N ARG A 40 -9.19 2.72 -13.64
CA ARG A 40 -8.02 3.29 -14.32
C ARG A 40 -7.97 4.81 -14.19
N MET A 41 -9.12 5.49 -14.18
CA MET A 41 -9.16 6.93 -13.98
C MET A 41 -8.59 7.31 -12.61
N VAL A 42 -9.03 6.60 -11.55
CA VAL A 42 -8.51 6.76 -10.18
C VAL A 42 -7.00 6.55 -10.13
N VAL A 43 -6.51 5.45 -10.72
CA VAL A 43 -5.06 5.12 -10.69
C VAL A 43 -4.25 6.11 -11.52
N ASN A 44 -4.74 6.52 -12.69
CA ASN A 44 -4.03 7.49 -13.53
C ASN A 44 -3.94 8.87 -12.85
N GLU A 45 -5.00 9.31 -12.18
CA GLU A 45 -4.98 10.57 -11.41
C GLU A 45 -3.98 10.48 -10.24
N ALA A 46 -3.98 9.35 -9.52
CA ALA A 46 -3.02 9.11 -8.43
C ALA A 46 -1.56 8.97 -8.92
N VAL A 47 -1.34 8.64 -10.20
CA VAL A 47 0.00 8.63 -10.81
C VAL A 47 0.46 10.03 -11.18
N ASP A 48 -0.45 10.92 -11.59
CA ASP A 48 -0.13 12.31 -11.95
C ASP A 48 0.09 13.18 -10.72
N ASP A 49 -0.77 13.04 -9.70
CA ASP A 49 -0.66 13.77 -8.43
C ASP A 49 -1.17 12.91 -7.24
N VAL A 50 -2.36 13.20 -6.73
CA VAL A 50 -3.01 12.45 -5.64
C VAL A 50 -4.50 12.34 -5.93
N TYR A 51 -5.03 11.11 -5.87
CA TYR A 51 -6.47 10.91 -5.92
C TYR A 51 -7.08 11.03 -4.53
N TYR A 52 -8.13 11.86 -4.40
CA TYR A 52 -8.97 11.93 -3.21
C TYR A 52 -10.39 11.50 -3.58
N ALA A 53 -10.89 10.45 -2.93
CA ALA A 53 -12.30 10.08 -3.06
C ALA A 53 -13.17 11.25 -2.57
N GLU A 54 -14.19 11.60 -3.36
CA GLU A 54 -15.09 12.71 -3.03
C GLU A 54 -15.95 12.39 -1.79
N ASP A 55 -16.32 11.13 -1.61
CA ASP A 55 -17.13 10.62 -0.50
C ASP A 55 -16.80 9.14 -0.20
N THR A 56 -17.37 8.60 0.90
CA THR A 56 -17.18 7.20 1.34
C THR A 56 -17.89 6.16 0.46
N ASP A 57 -18.70 6.60 -0.50
CA ASP A 57 -19.44 5.75 -1.45
C ASP A 57 -18.78 5.69 -2.83
N ASP A 58 -17.53 6.13 -2.94
CA ASP A 58 -16.74 6.02 -4.17
C ASP A 58 -16.45 4.54 -4.51
N GLU A 59 -17.31 3.96 -5.36
CA GLU A 59 -17.21 2.57 -5.80
C GLU A 59 -15.92 2.29 -6.58
N ALA A 60 -15.43 3.26 -7.35
CA ALA A 60 -14.20 3.11 -8.13
C ALA A 60 -12.99 3.05 -7.19
N PHE A 61 -12.92 3.95 -6.21
CA PHE A 61 -11.88 3.93 -5.19
C PHE A 61 -11.93 2.66 -4.34
N ARG A 62 -13.14 2.21 -3.97
CA ARG A 62 -13.35 0.96 -3.22
C ARG A 62 -12.92 -0.28 -4.02
N SER A 63 -13.21 -0.30 -5.32
CA SER A 63 -12.78 -1.38 -6.22
C SER A 63 -11.27 -1.39 -6.40
N VAL A 64 -10.64 -0.23 -6.63
CA VAL A 64 -9.17 -0.10 -6.65
C VAL A 64 -8.58 -0.65 -5.36
N MET A 65 -9.15 -0.29 -4.22
CA MET A 65 -8.78 -0.79 -2.90
C MET A 65 -8.69 -2.32 -2.83
N ASP A 66 -9.63 -3.05 -3.43
CA ASP A 66 -9.69 -4.52 -3.38
C ASP A 66 -8.43 -5.18 -3.99
N HIS A 67 -7.76 -4.49 -4.91
CA HIS A 67 -6.50 -4.96 -5.50
C HIS A 67 -5.27 -4.77 -4.59
N PHE A 68 -5.43 -4.13 -3.43
CA PHE A 68 -4.37 -3.85 -2.45
C PHE A 68 -4.58 -4.65 -1.17
N PRO A 69 -4.25 -5.96 -1.18
CA PRO A 69 -4.40 -6.78 0.02
C PRO A 69 -3.34 -6.39 1.06
N ALA A 70 -3.74 -6.38 2.34
CA ALA A 70 -2.87 -5.99 3.45
C ALA A 70 -1.61 -6.87 3.56
N GLU A 71 -1.70 -8.16 3.22
CA GLU A 71 -0.57 -9.10 3.25
C GLU A 71 0.55 -8.76 2.27
N SER A 72 0.24 -8.01 1.21
CA SER A 72 1.21 -7.57 0.20
C SER A 72 1.75 -6.17 0.46
N ALA A 73 1.24 -5.47 1.47
CA ALA A 73 1.76 -4.17 1.86
C ALA A 73 3.24 -4.27 2.28
N ILE A 74 4.02 -3.26 1.95
CA ILE A 74 5.37 -3.10 2.53
C ILE A 74 5.21 -2.79 4.02
N ASP A 75 4.26 -1.92 4.31
CA ASP A 75 3.86 -1.46 5.64
C ASP A 75 2.39 -1.08 5.53
N ALA A 76 1.54 -1.53 6.45
CA ALA A 76 0.14 -1.15 6.49
C ALA A 76 -0.41 -1.28 7.89
N ASP A 77 -1.23 -0.31 8.26
CA ASP A 77 -1.98 -0.24 9.49
C ASP A 77 -3.50 -0.26 9.19
N SER A 78 -4.30 -0.12 10.24
CA SER A 78 -5.76 -0.06 10.14
C SER A 78 -6.31 1.14 9.36
N TYR A 79 -5.48 2.13 8.99
CA TYR A 79 -5.91 3.39 8.40
C TYR A 79 -5.21 3.77 7.10
N ASP A 80 -4.02 3.21 6.85
CA ASP A 80 -3.18 3.55 5.70
C ASP A 80 -2.13 2.47 5.47
N GLY A 81 -1.43 2.57 4.35
CA GLY A 81 -0.26 1.75 4.08
C GLY A 81 0.47 2.15 2.81
N THR A 82 1.56 1.45 2.56
CA THR A 82 2.41 1.62 1.40
C THR A 82 2.53 0.28 0.66
N TRP A 83 2.24 0.30 -0.64
CA TRP A 83 2.31 -0.85 -1.52
C TRP A 83 3.29 -0.63 -2.66
N LEU A 84 3.83 -1.73 -3.19
CA LEU A 84 4.62 -1.71 -4.42
C LEU A 84 3.78 -2.25 -5.57
N VAL A 85 3.54 -1.43 -6.58
CA VAL A 85 2.54 -1.70 -7.59
C VAL A 85 3.14 -1.64 -8.98
N ARG A 86 2.86 -2.65 -9.80
CA ARG A 86 3.10 -2.57 -11.25
C ARG A 86 1.82 -2.16 -11.96
N TYR A 87 1.86 -1.04 -12.67
CA TYR A 87 0.76 -0.53 -13.49
C TYR A 87 1.34 -0.01 -14.82
N ASP A 88 0.67 -0.33 -15.92
CA ASP A 88 1.11 -0.03 -17.31
C ASP A 88 2.58 -0.39 -17.65
N GLY A 89 3.13 -1.40 -16.95
CA GLY A 89 4.52 -1.85 -17.16
C GLY A 89 5.57 -1.08 -16.34
N GLU A 90 5.17 -0.03 -15.64
CA GLU A 90 6.00 0.71 -14.69
C GLU A 90 5.73 0.28 -13.25
N ILE A 91 6.69 0.50 -12.36
CA ILE A 91 6.58 0.15 -10.94
C ILE A 91 6.52 1.43 -10.12
N TYR A 92 5.46 1.57 -9.33
CA TYR A 92 5.19 2.71 -8.46
C TYR A 92 5.20 2.27 -7.00
N VAL A 93 5.59 3.20 -6.12
CA VAL A 93 5.31 3.10 -4.70
C VAL A 93 4.02 3.87 -4.48
N ALA A 94 2.99 3.18 -3.99
CA ALA A 94 1.67 3.74 -3.79
C ALA A 94 1.42 3.89 -2.29
N ASP A 95 1.17 5.11 -1.84
CA ASP A 95 0.67 5.40 -0.51
C ASP A 95 -0.85 5.49 -0.57
N PHE A 96 -1.52 4.68 0.26
CA PHE A 96 -2.96 4.58 0.24
C PHE A 96 -3.51 4.86 1.64
N SER A 97 -4.37 5.88 1.77
CA SER A 97 -5.03 6.21 3.02
C SER A 97 -6.52 5.96 2.92
N TYR A 98 -7.05 5.12 3.81
CA TYR A 98 -8.46 4.73 3.86
C TYR A 98 -9.09 4.92 5.23
N GLY A 99 -8.39 5.54 6.19
CA GLY A 99 -8.88 5.74 7.56
C GLY A 99 -10.14 6.60 7.68
N GLY A 100 -10.47 7.37 6.65
CA GLY A 100 -11.73 8.12 6.53
C GLY A 100 -12.85 7.37 5.81
N PHE A 101 -12.59 6.19 5.26
CA PHE A 101 -13.56 5.35 4.56
C PHE A 101 -14.24 4.39 5.55
N ASP A 102 -15.48 3.96 5.31
CA ASP A 102 -16.14 2.99 6.21
C ASP A 102 -15.48 1.61 6.07
N LEU A 103 -14.63 1.28 7.06
CA LEU A 103 -13.72 0.13 7.07
C LEU A 103 -14.33 -1.17 7.63
N ASN A 104 -15.64 -1.22 7.85
CA ASN A 104 -16.32 -2.36 8.51
C ASN A 104 -16.12 -3.74 7.86
N ASP A 105 -15.46 -3.82 6.68
CA ASP A 105 -15.30 -5.04 5.91
C ASP A 105 -13.84 -5.46 5.64
N ARG A 106 -12.82 -4.77 6.18
CA ARG A 106 -11.42 -5.17 5.97
C ARG A 106 -10.87 -6.02 7.12
N PRO A 107 -10.34 -7.23 6.87
CA PRO A 107 -9.54 -7.94 7.85
C PRO A 107 -8.21 -7.19 8.04
N VAL A 108 -8.07 -6.49 9.15
CA VAL A 108 -6.77 -6.03 9.63
C VAL A 108 -5.95 -7.24 10.05
N THR A 109 -4.66 -7.24 9.72
CA THR A 109 -3.75 -8.21 10.32
C THR A 109 -3.49 -7.72 11.74
N GLU A 110 -4.16 -8.33 12.74
CA GLU A 110 -3.86 -8.06 14.15
C GLU A 110 -2.40 -8.46 14.42
N GLU A 111 -1.60 -7.50 14.90
CA GLU A 111 -0.23 -7.72 15.41
C GLU A 111 -0.18 -8.58 16.68
#